data_AF-A0A852DSH7-F1
#
_entry.id   AF-A0A852DSH7-F1
#
_cell.length_a   1.000
_cell.length_b   1.000
_cell.length_c   1.000
_cell.angle_alpha   90.00
_cell.angle_beta   90.00
_cell.angle_gamma   90.00
#
_symmetry.space_group_name_H-M   'P 1'
#
loop_
_entity.id
_entity.type
_entity.pdbx_description
1 polymer ?
#
loop_
_entity_poly.entity_id
_entity_poly.type
_entity_poly.pdbx_seq_one_letter_code
_entity_poly.pdbx_strand_id
1 'polypeptide(L)'
;QDYYGKELQKSEDLKTNACITSARPVSKLVRDALERIHEEVVARYYGCGLVIPECLTSCRILDLGSGSGRDCYLLSQLVGEQGHVTGIDMTKGQVRHGSGAPPHPSSSPLTSFPSSCQVEVAKKHIAYHTDKFGYRKPNVEFFHGYMEKLGDAGLADESYDVVISNCVINLAPDKRAVLQEAFRVLK
;
A
#
# COMPACT_ATOMS: atom_id res chain seq x y z
N GLN A 1 -8.55 -11.46 16.76
CA GLN A 1 -7.95 -10.13 17.00
C GLN A 1 -8.49 -9.19 15.94
N ASP A 2 -8.99 -8.03 16.34
CA ASP A 2 -9.42 -6.99 15.41
C ASP A 2 -8.19 -6.19 14.96
N TYR A 3 -8.00 -6.06 13.66
CA TYR A 3 -6.86 -5.38 13.04
C TYR A 3 -7.33 -4.06 12.42
N TYR A 4 -6.41 -3.15 12.05
CA TYR A 4 -6.74 -1.76 11.67
C TYR A 4 -7.77 -1.60 10.55
N GLY A 5 -8.01 -2.63 9.72
CA GLY A 5 -9.05 -2.60 8.68
C GLY A 5 -10.47 -2.41 9.21
N LYS A 6 -10.72 -2.65 10.50
CA LYS A 6 -11.99 -2.26 11.17
C LYS A 6 -11.98 -0.83 11.69
N GLU A 7 -10.82 -0.30 12.06
CA GLU A 7 -10.67 1.03 12.68
C GLU A 7 -10.50 2.17 11.66
N LEU A 8 -9.95 1.89 10.48
CA LEU A 8 -9.80 2.86 9.39
C LEU A 8 -10.98 2.77 8.42
N GLN A 9 -12.09 3.44 8.75
CA GLN A 9 -13.27 3.55 7.90
C GLN A 9 -13.21 4.81 7.01
N LYS A 10 -12.47 5.84 7.44
CA LYS A 10 -12.30 7.13 6.77
C LYS A 10 -10.87 7.67 7.00
N SER A 11 -10.41 8.57 6.14
CA SER A 11 -9.11 9.26 6.30
C SER A 11 -9.00 10.04 7.63
N GLU A 12 -10.13 10.35 8.26
CA GLU A 12 -10.26 11.02 9.56
C GLU A 12 -9.96 10.10 10.76
N ASP A 13 -10.00 8.78 10.57
CA ASP A 13 -9.73 7.79 11.63
C ASP A 13 -8.22 7.65 11.94
N LEU A 14 -7.37 8.29 11.14
CA LEU A 14 -5.96 8.53 11.47
C LEU A 14 -5.90 9.49 12.67
N LYS A 15 -5.97 8.92 13.88
CA LYS A 15 -5.85 9.70 15.11
C LYS A 15 -4.47 10.34 15.16
N THR A 16 -4.47 11.66 14.93
CA THR A 16 -3.39 12.67 15.00
C THR A 16 -2.83 13.17 13.66
N ASN A 17 -2.63 14.49 13.59
CA ASN A 17 -1.88 15.23 12.55
C ASN A 17 -0.37 14.86 12.54
N ALA A 18 -0.02 13.59 12.81
CA ALA A 18 1.35 13.16 13.07
C ALA A 18 2.27 13.18 11.84
N CYS A 19 1.74 13.34 10.62
CA CYS A 19 2.56 13.42 9.41
C CYS A 19 2.33 14.71 8.62
N ILE A 20 2.37 15.87 9.27
CA ILE A 20 2.69 17.10 8.55
C ILE A 20 4.21 17.17 8.47
N THR A 21 4.82 16.40 7.56
CA THR A 21 6.22 16.63 7.21
C THR A 21 6.27 17.97 6.48
N SER A 22 7.02 18.94 7.02
CA SER A 22 7.31 20.21 6.36
C SER A 22 7.83 19.92 4.94
N ALA A 23 6.97 20.14 3.95
CA ALA A 23 7.14 19.60 2.61
C ALA A 23 8.35 20.25 1.93
N ARG A 24 9.48 19.53 1.88
CA ARG A 24 10.41 19.72 0.76
C ARG A 24 9.60 19.46 -0.52
N PRO A 25 9.72 20.31 -1.56
CA PRO A 25 9.02 20.08 -2.81
C PRO A 25 9.35 18.66 -3.30
N VAL A 26 8.30 17.86 -3.51
CA VAL A 26 8.43 16.53 -4.12
C VAL A 26 9.23 16.71 -5.42
N SER A 27 10.23 15.86 -5.70
CA SER A 27 11.04 16.04 -6.89
C SER A 27 10.19 15.88 -8.16
N LYS A 28 10.61 16.48 -9.29
CA LYS A 28 9.88 16.34 -10.57
C LYS A 28 9.69 14.86 -10.93
N LEU A 29 10.72 14.05 -10.73
CA LEU A 29 10.70 12.61 -10.97
C LEU A 29 9.55 11.92 -10.21
N VAL A 30 9.38 12.24 -8.93
CA VAL A 30 8.36 11.62 -8.08
C VAL A 30 6.95 12.10 -8.47
N ARG A 31 6.80 13.37 -8.86
CA ARG A 31 5.52 13.88 -9.39
C ARG A 31 5.13 13.18 -10.70
N ASP A 32 6.05 13.13 -11.65
CA ASP A 32 5.83 12.47 -12.95
C ASP A 32 5.48 10.98 -12.73
N ALA A 33 6.10 10.32 -11.75
CA ALA A 33 5.79 8.93 -11.40
C ALA A 33 4.37 8.76 -10.81
N LEU A 34 3.93 9.67 -9.93
CA LEU A 34 2.58 9.66 -9.36
C LEU A 34 1.49 9.82 -10.42
N GLU A 35 1.68 10.71 -11.38
CA GLU A 35 0.72 10.98 -12.46
C GLU A 35 0.46 9.76 -13.37
N ARG A 36 1.36 8.78 -13.34
CA ARG A 36 1.27 7.55 -14.14
C ARG A 36 0.58 6.40 -13.41
N ILE A 37 0.17 6.60 -12.15
CA ILE A 37 -0.52 5.59 -11.35
C ILE A 37 -2.03 5.64 -11.63
N HIS A 38 -2.64 4.47 -11.78
CA HIS A 38 -4.06 4.34 -12.04
C HIS A 38 -4.92 5.03 -10.96
N GLU A 39 -5.95 5.78 -11.36
CA GLU A 39 -6.79 6.58 -10.46
C GLU A 39 -7.45 5.76 -9.34
N GLU A 40 -7.92 4.53 -9.63
CA GLU A 40 -8.50 3.64 -8.62
C GLU A 40 -7.50 3.24 -7.52
N VAL A 41 -6.21 3.13 -7.86
CA VAL A 41 -5.15 2.87 -6.87
C VAL A 41 -4.97 4.10 -5.99
N VAL A 42 -4.91 5.30 -6.58
CA VAL A 42 -4.71 6.56 -5.87
C VAL A 42 -5.91 6.92 -4.98
N ALA A 43 -7.13 6.73 -5.48
CA ALA A 43 -8.37 7.09 -4.78
C ALA A 43 -8.60 6.29 -3.49
N ARG A 44 -7.91 5.16 -3.31
CA ARG A 44 -7.98 4.30 -2.12
C ARG A 44 -6.77 4.42 -1.20
N TYR A 45 -5.98 5.48 -1.36
CA TYR A 45 -4.81 5.72 -0.52
C TYR A 45 -5.18 6.40 0.80
N TYR A 46 -4.76 5.80 1.91
CA TYR A 46 -5.02 6.30 3.27
C TYR A 46 -3.74 6.68 4.05
N GLY A 47 -2.59 6.79 3.39
CA GLY A 47 -1.34 7.18 4.06
C GLY A 47 -1.19 8.70 4.17
N CYS A 48 -0.13 9.14 4.86
CA CYS A 48 0.06 10.55 5.24
C CYS A 48 1.32 11.19 4.63
N GLY A 49 2.01 10.53 3.68
CA GLY A 49 3.25 11.03 3.07
C GLY A 49 3.81 10.12 1.99
N LEU A 50 5.06 10.32 1.56
CA LEU A 50 5.79 9.40 0.69
C LEU A 50 7.10 8.99 1.37
N VAL A 51 7.38 7.69 1.45
CA VAL A 51 8.67 7.17 1.91
C VAL A 51 9.45 6.75 0.67
N ILE A 52 10.41 7.58 0.27
CA ILE A 52 11.24 7.33 -0.92
C ILE A 52 12.70 7.35 -0.49
N PRO A 53 13.31 6.18 -0.30
CA PRO A 53 14.75 6.07 -0.08
C PRO A 53 15.53 6.59 -1.30
N GLU A 54 16.76 7.02 -1.08
CA GLU A 54 17.68 7.36 -2.16
C GLU A 54 18.34 6.08 -2.72
N CYS A 55 18.96 6.16 -3.91
CA CYS A 55 19.76 5.06 -4.49
C CYS A 55 19.02 3.73 -4.71
N LEU A 56 17.76 3.79 -5.17
CA LEU A 56 16.90 2.60 -5.31
C LEU A 56 17.11 1.73 -6.57
N THR A 57 18.00 2.11 -7.47
CA THR A 57 18.12 1.44 -8.78
C THR A 57 18.41 -0.06 -8.60
N SER A 58 17.54 -0.90 -9.17
CA SER A 58 17.56 -2.36 -9.08
C SER A 58 17.37 -2.97 -7.68
N CYS A 59 16.98 -2.18 -6.68
CA CYS A 59 16.68 -2.70 -5.34
C CYS A 59 15.42 -3.57 -5.32
N ARG A 60 15.40 -4.51 -4.38
CA ARG A 60 14.22 -5.25 -3.94
C ARG A 60 13.64 -4.57 -2.71
N ILE A 61 12.45 -4.00 -2.83
CA ILE A 61 11.77 -3.25 -1.76
C ILE A 61 10.57 -4.04 -1.25
N LEU A 62 10.39 -4.08 0.06
CA LEU A 62 9.16 -4.53 0.72
C LEU A 62 8.40 -3.34 1.31
N ASP A 63 7.11 -3.22 0.99
CA ASP A 63 6.20 -2.22 1.56
C ASP A 63 5.20 -2.89 2.52
N LEU A 64 5.33 -2.58 3.81
CA LEU A 64 4.48 -3.09 4.88
C LEU A 64 3.23 -2.20 5.02
N GLY A 65 2.06 -2.81 4.79
CA GLY A 65 0.76 -2.12 4.72
C GLY A 65 0.56 -1.36 3.42
N SER A 66 0.82 -2.04 2.30
CA SER A 66 0.85 -1.41 0.97
C SER A 66 -0.51 -0.88 0.50
N GLY A 67 -1.61 -1.26 1.17
CA GLY A 67 -2.96 -0.90 0.77
C GLY A 67 -3.25 -1.25 -0.69
N SER A 68 -3.77 -0.27 -1.45
CA SER A 68 -4.05 -0.40 -2.89
C SER A 68 -2.79 -0.38 -3.78
N GLY A 69 -1.61 -0.15 -3.21
CA GLY A 69 -0.32 -0.25 -3.89
C GLY A 69 0.22 1.05 -4.47
N ARG A 70 -0.29 2.24 -4.07
CA ARG A 70 0.20 3.54 -4.57
C ARG A 70 1.72 3.66 -4.41
N ASP A 71 2.24 3.43 -3.22
CA ASP A 71 3.67 3.58 -2.93
C ASP A 71 4.47 2.49 -3.67
N CYS A 72 3.95 1.26 -3.77
CA CYS A 72 4.56 0.19 -4.58
C CYS A 72 4.70 0.55 -6.07
N TYR A 73 3.64 1.08 -6.70
CA TYR A 73 3.67 1.45 -8.12
C TYR A 73 4.52 2.69 -8.39
N LEU A 74 4.63 3.60 -7.42
CA LEU A 74 5.59 4.68 -7.48
C LEU A 74 7.03 4.14 -7.44
N LEU A 75 7.33 3.31 -6.45
CA LEU A 75 8.67 2.76 -6.24
C LEU A 75 9.10 1.82 -7.37
N SER A 76 8.16 1.08 -7.96
CA SER A 76 8.36 0.26 -9.16
C SER A 76 9.03 1.04 -10.29
N GLN A 77 8.66 2.31 -10.48
CA GLN A 77 9.27 3.18 -11.49
C GLN A 77 10.68 3.63 -11.09
N LEU A 78 10.92 3.84 -9.78
CA LEU A 78 12.20 4.32 -9.25
C LEU A 78 13.27 3.23 -9.18
N VAL A 79 12.87 1.99 -8.85
CA VAL A 79 13.78 0.83 -8.87
C VAL A 79 14.09 0.36 -10.28
N GLY A 80 13.21 0.67 -11.24
CA GLY A 80 13.33 0.30 -12.66
C GLY A 80 12.98 -1.16 -12.95
N GLU A 81 13.02 -1.55 -14.23
CA GLU A 81 12.59 -2.88 -14.71
C GLU A 81 13.36 -4.05 -14.05
N GLN A 82 14.62 -3.81 -13.63
CA GLN A 82 15.47 -4.82 -12.97
C GLN A 82 15.29 -4.89 -11.46
N GLY A 83 14.68 -3.86 -10.86
CA GLY A 83 14.32 -3.87 -9.45
C GLY A 83 13.04 -4.65 -9.19
N HIS A 84 12.61 -4.70 -7.93
CA HIS A 84 11.38 -5.38 -7.57
C HIS A 84 10.72 -4.72 -6.36
N VAL A 85 9.39 -4.65 -6.35
CA VAL A 85 8.64 -4.15 -5.19
C VAL A 85 7.58 -5.16 -4.77
N THR A 86 7.63 -5.56 -3.52
CA THR A 86 6.60 -6.41 -2.91
C THR A 86 5.75 -5.56 -1.97
N GLY A 87 4.44 -5.59 -2.13
CA GLY A 87 3.50 -5.01 -1.17
C GLY A 87 2.81 -6.10 -0.36
N ILE A 88 2.71 -5.93 0.96
CA ILE A 88 1.90 -6.81 1.81
C ILE A 88 0.87 -6.00 2.58
N ASP A 89 -0.38 -6.44 2.56
CA ASP A 89 -1.45 -5.84 3.34
C ASP A 89 -2.48 -6.91 3.75
N MET A 90 -3.07 -6.77 4.93
CA MET A 90 -4.02 -7.76 5.45
C MET A 90 -5.50 -7.37 5.22
N THR A 91 -5.78 -6.19 4.66
CA THR A 91 -7.13 -5.61 4.56
C THR A 91 -8.04 -6.45 3.67
N LYS A 92 -8.79 -7.38 4.27
CA LYS A 92 -9.93 -8.04 3.62
C LYS A 92 -10.97 -6.98 3.23
N GLY A 93 -11.61 -7.18 2.08
CA GLY A 93 -12.68 -6.31 1.59
C GLY A 93 -13.74 -6.02 2.65
N GLN A 94 -14.06 -4.74 2.84
CA GLN A 94 -14.89 -4.23 3.93
C GLN A 94 -16.38 -4.43 3.63
N VAL A 95 -17.00 -5.52 4.10
CA VAL A 95 -18.46 -5.67 4.00
C VAL A 95 -19.12 -4.53 4.80
N ARG A 96 -19.72 -3.56 4.09
CA ARG A 96 -20.66 -2.59 4.69
C ARG A 96 -21.83 -3.38 5.26
N HIS A 97 -21.81 -3.66 6.56
CA HIS A 97 -23.05 -3.96 7.28
C HIS A 97 -23.78 -2.64 7.41
N GLY A 98 -24.68 -2.34 6.47
CA GLY A 98 -25.65 -1.27 6.63
C GLY A 98 -26.51 -1.59 7.84
N SER A 99 -26.24 -0.96 8.98
CA SER A 99 -27.23 -0.83 10.04
C SER A 99 -28.44 -0.12 9.42
N GLY A 100 -29.54 -0.84 9.29
CA GLY A 100 -30.75 -0.40 8.60
C GLY A 100 -31.25 0.96 9.11
N ALA A 101 -31.21 1.95 8.24
CA ALA A 101 -32.11 3.09 8.26
C ALA A 101 -32.79 3.14 6.88
N PRO A 102 -34.12 3.32 6.79
CA PRO A 102 -34.80 3.35 5.50
C PRO A 102 -34.34 4.58 4.70
N PRO A 103 -34.17 4.47 3.37
CA PRO A 103 -33.69 5.58 2.57
C PRO A 103 -34.76 6.68 2.48
N HIS A 104 -34.35 7.93 2.73
CA HIS A 104 -35.10 9.11 2.32
C HIS A 104 -35.02 9.28 0.79
N PRO A 105 -36.13 9.58 0.10
CA PRO A 105 -36.17 9.62 -1.35
C PRO A 105 -35.78 11.01 -1.89
N SER A 106 -34.51 11.40 -1.80
CA SER A 106 -34.00 12.57 -2.56
C SER A 106 -32.47 12.70 -2.53
N SER A 107 -31.73 11.68 -2.96
CA SER A 107 -30.33 11.88 -3.34
C SER A 107 -29.93 10.87 -4.42
N SER A 108 -29.37 11.39 -5.50
CA SER A 108 -28.65 10.71 -6.58
C SER A 108 -27.89 9.45 -6.11
N PRO A 109 -27.81 8.38 -6.94
CA PRO A 109 -27.09 7.18 -6.56
C PRO A 109 -25.59 7.50 -6.43
N LEU A 110 -25.14 7.71 -5.20
CA LEU A 110 -23.74 7.53 -4.84
C LEU A 110 -23.37 6.11 -5.26
N THR A 111 -22.50 6.01 -6.25
CA THR A 111 -21.97 4.76 -6.79
C THR A 111 -21.47 3.91 -5.62
N SER A 112 -22.19 2.84 -5.32
CA SER A 112 -21.78 1.84 -4.34
C SER A 112 -20.59 1.07 -4.92
N PHE A 113 -19.38 1.56 -4.67
CA PHE A 113 -18.16 0.82 -4.99
C PHE A 113 -18.18 -0.51 -4.23
N PRO A 114 -18.00 -1.66 -4.91
CA PRO A 114 -17.86 -2.92 -4.21
C PRO A 114 -16.63 -2.85 -3.29
N SER A 115 -16.81 -3.38 -2.09
CA SER A 115 -15.83 -3.49 -1.02
C SER A 115 -14.73 -4.50 -1.35
N SER A 116 -13.98 -4.28 -2.43
CA SER A 116 -12.83 -5.12 -2.76
C SER A 116 -11.70 -4.92 -1.75
N CYS A 117 -11.00 -6.01 -1.45
CA CYS A 117 -9.78 -6.01 -0.65
C CYS A 117 -8.76 -5.05 -1.29
N GLN A 118 -8.02 -4.26 -0.48
CA GLN A 118 -7.08 -3.28 -1.03
C GLN A 118 -6.02 -3.97 -1.93
N VAL A 119 -5.54 -5.14 -1.50
CA VAL A 119 -4.60 -5.98 -2.27
C VAL A 119 -5.20 -6.44 -3.60
N GLU A 120 -6.51 -6.69 -3.68
CA GLU A 120 -7.16 -7.05 -4.95
C GLU A 120 -7.16 -5.90 -5.94
N VAL A 121 -7.38 -4.67 -5.46
CA VAL A 121 -7.25 -3.46 -6.29
C VAL A 121 -5.80 -3.33 -6.79
N ALA A 122 -4.83 -3.52 -5.90
CA ALA A 122 -3.42 -3.51 -6.29
C ALA A 122 -3.15 -4.53 -7.40
N LYS A 123 -3.56 -5.80 -7.21
CA LYS A 123 -3.38 -6.89 -8.17
C LYS A 123 -4.07 -6.64 -9.51
N LYS A 124 -5.30 -6.12 -9.49
CA LYS A 124 -6.09 -5.80 -10.69
C LYS A 124 -5.33 -4.88 -11.65
N HIS A 125 -4.50 -4.00 -11.12
CA HIS A 125 -3.81 -2.97 -11.90
C HIS A 125 -2.37 -3.31 -12.28
N ILE A 126 -1.89 -4.54 -12.04
CA ILE A 126 -0.50 -4.92 -12.37
C ILE A 126 -0.24 -4.82 -13.87
N ALA A 127 -1.15 -5.35 -14.69
CA ALA A 127 -1.01 -5.33 -16.15
C ALA A 127 -1.01 -3.90 -16.70
N TYR A 128 -1.90 -3.04 -16.19
CA TYR A 128 -1.96 -1.62 -16.55
C TYR A 128 -0.63 -0.93 -16.31
N HIS A 129 -0.07 -1.06 -15.09
CA HIS A 129 1.18 -0.37 -14.76
C HIS A 129 2.39 -0.95 -15.49
N THR A 130 2.42 -2.27 -15.72
CA THR A 130 3.49 -2.90 -16.50
C THR A 130 3.56 -2.30 -17.91
N ASP A 131 2.41 -2.21 -18.59
CA ASP A 131 2.30 -1.59 -19.91
C ASP A 131 2.59 -0.07 -19.87
N LYS A 132 1.95 0.64 -18.94
CA LYS A 132 2.12 2.08 -18.75
C LYS A 132 3.58 2.45 -18.48
N PHE A 133 4.37 1.61 -17.82
CA PHE A 133 5.79 1.85 -17.52
C PHE A 133 6.73 1.34 -18.63
N GLY A 134 6.21 0.63 -19.64
CA GLY A 134 7.00 0.09 -20.75
C GLY A 134 7.87 -1.09 -20.37
N TYR A 135 7.46 -1.87 -19.36
CA TYR A 135 8.21 -3.04 -18.88
C TYR A 135 7.79 -4.31 -19.62
N ARG A 136 8.74 -5.23 -19.84
CA ARG A 136 8.46 -6.53 -20.49
C ARG A 136 7.70 -7.50 -19.59
N LYS A 137 7.83 -7.33 -18.28
CA LYS A 137 7.18 -8.13 -17.24
C LYS A 137 6.92 -7.26 -16.01
N PRO A 138 5.95 -7.60 -15.16
CA PRO A 138 5.75 -6.88 -13.91
C PRO A 138 7.00 -7.00 -13.03
N ASN A 139 7.35 -5.88 -12.38
CA ASN A 139 8.35 -5.83 -11.32
C ASN A 139 7.71 -5.59 -9.94
N VAL A 140 6.40 -5.80 -9.83
CA VAL A 140 5.64 -5.70 -8.59
C VAL A 140 4.96 -7.02 -8.26
N GLU A 141 4.82 -7.30 -6.97
CA GLU A 141 4.04 -8.42 -6.46
C GLU A 141 3.28 -8.00 -5.19
N PHE A 142 2.09 -8.55 -4.97
CA PHE A 142 1.27 -8.19 -3.81
C PHE A 142 0.79 -9.43 -3.05
N PHE A 143 0.92 -9.40 -1.73
CA PHE A 143 0.53 -10.49 -0.84
C PHE A 143 -0.57 -10.04 0.12
N HIS A 144 -1.51 -10.94 0.36
CA HIS A 144 -2.47 -10.78 1.44
C HIS A 144 -1.91 -11.47 2.69
N GLY A 145 -1.50 -10.70 3.69
CA GLY A 145 -0.86 -11.26 4.88
C GLY A 145 -0.59 -10.23 5.96
N TYR A 146 -0.20 -10.73 7.14
CA TYR A 146 0.10 -9.91 8.30
C TYR A 146 1.58 -9.52 8.32
N MET A 147 1.89 -8.26 8.63
CA MET A 147 3.28 -7.79 8.70
C MET A 147 4.06 -8.41 9.89
N GLU A 148 3.36 -8.98 10.87
CA GLU A 148 3.91 -9.74 11.99
C GLU A 148 4.32 -11.18 11.61
N LYS A 149 3.92 -11.65 10.42
CA LYS A 149 4.10 -13.04 9.97
C LYS A 149 4.40 -13.11 8.47
N LEU A 150 5.47 -12.46 8.05
CA LEU A 150 5.88 -12.44 6.64
C LEU A 150 6.23 -13.84 6.13
N GLY A 151 6.74 -14.72 7.01
CA GLY A 151 7.00 -16.13 6.68
C GLY A 151 5.76 -16.90 6.22
N ASP A 152 4.59 -16.65 6.84
CA ASP A 152 3.31 -17.27 6.44
C ASP A 152 2.86 -16.83 5.04
N ALA A 153 3.27 -15.62 4.62
CA ALA A 153 3.05 -15.08 3.28
C ALA A 153 4.12 -15.54 2.26
N GLY A 154 5.10 -16.35 2.68
CA GLY A 154 6.14 -16.90 1.82
C GLY A 154 7.36 -15.99 1.62
N LEU A 155 7.54 -14.94 2.42
CA LEU A 155 8.68 -14.03 2.29
C LEU A 155 9.92 -14.60 3.00
N ALA A 156 10.95 -14.87 2.20
CA ALA A 156 12.21 -15.46 2.62
C ALA A 156 13.09 -14.48 3.42
N ASP A 157 13.96 -15.04 4.25
CA ASP A 157 15.05 -14.34 4.95
C ASP A 157 15.98 -13.66 3.93
N GLU A 158 16.60 -12.54 4.31
CA GLU A 158 17.66 -11.87 3.53
C GLU A 158 17.30 -11.64 2.04
N SER A 159 16.04 -11.30 1.76
CA SER A 159 15.50 -11.25 0.40
C SER A 159 15.21 -9.84 -0.12
N TYR A 160 15.27 -8.82 0.75
CA TYR A 160 15.02 -7.42 0.44
C TYR A 160 16.21 -6.52 0.80
N ASP A 161 16.46 -5.53 -0.03
CA ASP A 161 17.47 -4.49 0.21
C ASP A 161 16.91 -3.38 1.11
N VAL A 162 15.59 -3.13 1.00
CA VAL A 162 14.90 -2.06 1.74
C VAL A 162 13.53 -2.55 2.19
N VAL A 163 13.19 -2.25 3.44
CA VAL A 163 11.82 -2.37 3.98
C VAL A 163 11.31 -0.98 4.27
N ILE A 164 10.14 -0.64 3.77
CA ILE A 164 9.44 0.62 4.06
C ILE A 164 8.09 0.35 4.71
N SER A 165 7.57 1.37 5.37
CA SER A 165 6.17 1.41 5.80
C SER A 165 5.71 2.84 5.95
N ASN A 166 4.46 3.10 5.58
CA ASN A 166 3.85 4.41 5.71
C ASN A 166 2.76 4.39 6.79
N CYS A 167 3.17 4.66 8.03
CA CYS A 167 2.30 4.90 9.20
C CYS A 167 1.35 3.77 9.64
N VAL A 168 1.51 2.55 9.13
CA VAL A 168 0.71 1.40 9.58
C VAL A 168 1.35 0.62 10.75
N ILE A 169 2.68 0.68 10.94
CA ILE A 169 3.36 -0.04 12.04
C ILE A 169 2.83 0.42 13.41
N ASN A 170 2.41 1.68 13.52
CA ASN A 170 1.83 2.22 14.75
C ASN A 170 0.55 1.49 15.17
N LEU A 171 -0.19 0.94 14.19
CA LEU A 171 -1.44 0.22 14.37
C LEU A 171 -1.23 -1.29 14.57
N ALA A 172 0.00 -1.79 14.44
CA ALA A 172 0.31 -3.19 14.63
C ALA A 172 0.07 -3.59 16.12
N PRO A 173 -0.67 -4.68 16.38
CA PRO A 173 -0.86 -5.23 17.73
C PRO A 173 0.45 -5.67 18.38
N ASP A 174 1.40 -6.17 17.59
CA ASP A 174 2.73 -6.56 18.06
C ASP A 174 3.83 -5.92 17.21
N LYS A 175 4.20 -4.69 17.57
CA LYS A 175 5.27 -3.94 16.90
C LYS A 175 6.61 -4.66 16.94
N ARG A 176 6.88 -5.43 18.00
CA ARG A 176 8.15 -6.16 18.15
C ARG A 176 8.23 -7.26 17.11
N ALA A 177 7.15 -8.02 16.91
CA ALA A 177 7.07 -9.03 15.86
C ALA A 177 7.27 -8.41 14.47
N VAL A 178 6.64 -7.26 14.18
CA VAL A 178 6.83 -6.56 12.89
C VAL A 178 8.29 -6.18 12.66
N LEU A 179 8.95 -5.59 13.67
CA LEU A 179 10.37 -5.20 13.54
C LEU A 179 11.30 -6.41 13.42
N GLN A 180 10.98 -7.52 14.08
CA GLN A 180 11.74 -8.77 13.96
C GLN A 180 11.60 -9.38 12.56
N GLU A 181 10.40 -9.42 12.00
CA GLU A 181 10.17 -9.90 10.64
C GLU A 181 10.81 -8.98 9.60
N ALA A 182 10.70 -7.66 9.77
CA ALA A 182 11.39 -6.69 8.92
C ALA A 182 12.90 -6.90 8.94
N PHE A 183 13.49 -7.15 10.12
CA PHE A 183 14.91 -7.48 10.24
C PHE A 183 15.26 -8.80 9.57
N ARG A 184 14.46 -9.85 9.75
CA ARG A 184 14.71 -11.18 9.16
C ARG A 184 14.77 -11.13 7.63
N VAL A 185 13.91 -10.36 6.99
CA VAL A 185 13.82 -10.32 5.51
C VAL A 185 14.82 -9.36 4.85
N LEU A 186 15.49 -8.51 5.63
CA LEU A 186 16.55 -7.61 5.14
C LEU A 186 17.87 -8.37 4.96
N LYS A 187 18.64 -8.00 3.92
CA LYS A 187 20.00 -8.48 3.65
C LYS A 187 21.06 -7.84 4.56
#